data_AF-A0A9F7RCD8-F1
#
_entry.id   AF-A0A9F7RCD8-F1
#
_cell.length_a   1.000
_cell.length_b   1.000
_cell.length_c   1.000
_cell.angle_alpha   90.00
_cell.angle_beta   90.00
_cell.angle_gamma   90.00
#
_symmetry.space_group_name_H-M   'P 1'
#
loop_
_entity.id
_entity.type
_entity.pdbx_description
1 polymer ?
#
loop_
_entity_poly.entity_id
_entity_poly.type
_entity_poly.pdbx_seq_one_letter_code
_entity_poly.pdbx_strand_id
1 'polypeptide(L)'
;MAETEKQAGASPEDDGPLLPASFTFTVPRKEISMVSDMGKWKRSQAYADYIGFILTLNEGVKGKKLTCDYPVSETVEKLMSLLGTLDRWIDETPPVDQPSRFGNKAYRTWYSKLEQEAETLVSAVLPEELGAAAPEVALYLKEAVGNSTRIDYGTGHEAAFAAFLCCLCKVGALRVEDQLAIIFKVFDRYLRVMRKLQKTYRMEPAGSQGVWGLDDFQFLPFIWGSSQLIDENGTVCRALKPALEHQRRSLLVQSQPRPYTNVQG
;
A
#
# COMPACT_ATOMS: atom_id res chain seq x y z
N MET A 1 -23.94 30.43 50.27
CA MET A 1 -23.03 29.29 50.04
C MET A 1 -23.80 28.31 49.20
N ALA A 2 -23.45 28.17 47.92
CA ALA A 2 -24.08 27.24 47.00
C ALA A 2 -23.06 26.14 46.74
N GLU A 3 -23.34 24.93 47.22
CA GLU A 3 -22.57 23.74 46.89
C GLU A 3 -23.18 23.14 45.62
N THR A 4 -22.43 23.19 44.54
CA THR A 4 -22.78 22.56 43.26
C THR A 4 -22.06 21.23 43.21
N GLU A 5 -22.80 20.13 43.30
CA GLU A 5 -22.30 18.78 43.09
C GLU A 5 -21.82 18.61 41.64
N LYS A 6 -20.59 18.13 41.49
CA LYS A 6 -19.93 17.87 40.21
C LYS A 6 -20.33 16.48 39.73
N GLN A 7 -21.22 16.39 38.75
CA GLN A 7 -21.46 15.16 38.00
C GLN A 7 -20.21 14.80 37.18
N ALA A 8 -19.68 13.61 37.42
CA ALA A 8 -18.65 12.98 36.60
C ALA A 8 -19.26 12.60 35.25
N GLY A 9 -18.80 13.24 34.18
CA GLY A 9 -19.18 12.90 32.82
C GLY A 9 -18.54 11.59 32.38
N ALA A 10 -19.37 10.60 32.09
CA ALA A 10 -18.99 9.40 31.36
C ALA A 10 -18.59 9.79 29.93
N SER A 11 -17.45 9.29 29.46
CA SER A 11 -17.05 9.36 28.06
C SER A 11 -17.98 8.46 27.23
N PRO A 12 -18.56 8.92 26.10
CA PRO A 12 -19.31 8.04 25.24
C PRO A 12 -18.32 7.23 24.41
N GLU A 13 -18.27 5.93 24.65
CA GLU A 13 -17.79 4.96 23.68
C GLU A 13 -18.68 5.10 22.43
N ASP A 14 -18.07 5.55 21.34
CA ASP A 14 -18.73 5.78 20.04
C ASP A 14 -18.94 4.42 19.35
N ASP A 15 -19.89 3.65 19.87
CA ASP A 15 -20.34 2.35 19.34
C ASP A 15 -21.52 2.54 18.35
N GLY A 16 -21.49 3.63 17.59
CA GLY A 16 -22.45 3.86 16.50
C GLY A 16 -22.18 2.95 15.30
N PRO A 17 -23.20 2.54 14.52
CA PRO A 17 -22.98 1.82 13.27
C PRO A 17 -22.10 2.66 12.33
N LEU A 18 -20.95 2.11 11.90
CA LEU A 18 -19.99 2.78 11.02
C LEU A 18 -20.60 3.21 9.67
N LEU A 19 -21.72 2.60 9.27
CA LEU A 19 -22.46 2.93 8.06
C LEU A 19 -23.92 3.25 8.38
N PRO A 20 -24.50 4.33 7.80
CA PRO A 20 -25.93 4.58 7.88
C PRO A 20 -26.74 3.40 7.31
N ALA A 21 -27.92 3.12 7.88
CA ALA A 21 -28.81 2.03 7.45
C ALA A 21 -29.25 2.08 5.97
N SER A 22 -28.99 3.18 5.26
CA SER A 22 -29.31 3.40 3.84
C SER A 22 -28.08 3.63 2.95
N PHE A 23 -26.87 3.26 3.40
CA PHE A 23 -25.66 3.46 2.61
C PHE A 23 -25.70 2.63 1.31
N THR A 24 -25.50 3.29 0.17
CA THR A 24 -25.51 2.65 -1.15
C THR A 24 -24.09 2.62 -1.72
N PHE A 25 -23.57 1.42 -1.93
CA PHE A 25 -22.28 1.21 -2.61
C PHE A 25 -22.41 1.44 -4.11
N THR A 26 -21.35 1.96 -4.73
CA THR A 26 -21.31 2.24 -6.17
C THR A 26 -19.95 1.83 -6.73
N VAL A 27 -19.95 1.16 -7.87
CA VAL A 27 -18.70 0.77 -8.55
C VAL A 27 -17.91 2.03 -8.93
N PRO A 28 -16.65 2.20 -8.46
CA PRO A 28 -15.88 3.40 -8.71
C PRO A 28 -15.62 3.61 -10.21
N ARG A 29 -15.50 4.88 -10.61
CA ARG A 29 -15.21 5.26 -11.99
C ARG A 29 -14.14 6.33 -12.05
N LYS A 30 -13.49 6.44 -13.21
CA LYS A 30 -12.46 7.45 -13.43
C LYS A 30 -13.06 8.86 -13.45
N GLU A 31 -12.60 9.69 -12.53
CA GLU A 31 -13.05 11.09 -12.36
C GLU A 31 -11.94 12.12 -12.62
N ILE A 32 -10.71 11.66 -12.91
CA ILE A 32 -9.55 12.50 -13.28
C ILE A 32 -9.17 12.16 -14.72
N SER A 33 -9.55 13.01 -15.67
CA SER A 33 -9.27 12.80 -17.10
C SER A 33 -8.38 13.88 -17.70
N MET A 34 -8.39 15.09 -17.13
CA MET A 34 -7.57 16.22 -17.54
C MET A 34 -6.89 16.91 -16.35
N VAL A 35 -5.85 17.71 -16.61
CA VAL A 35 -5.03 18.35 -15.57
C VAL A 35 -5.86 19.23 -14.62
N SER A 36 -6.92 19.89 -15.11
CA SER A 36 -7.80 20.71 -14.27
C SER A 36 -8.58 19.90 -13.23
N ASP A 37 -8.83 18.61 -13.48
CA ASP A 37 -9.54 17.73 -12.55
C ASP A 37 -8.72 17.47 -11.28
N MET A 38 -7.39 17.68 -11.33
CA MET A 38 -6.52 17.56 -10.16
C MET A 38 -6.94 18.51 -9.03
N GLY A 39 -7.53 19.66 -9.37
CA GLY A 39 -8.09 20.57 -8.37
C GLY A 39 -9.30 19.97 -7.66
N LYS A 40 -10.19 19.28 -8.38
CA LYS A 40 -11.33 18.55 -7.83
C LYS A 40 -10.86 17.39 -6.94
N TRP A 41 -9.88 16.61 -7.42
CA TRP A 41 -9.28 15.52 -6.66
C TRP A 41 -8.73 15.98 -5.30
N LYS A 42 -7.87 17.01 -5.28
CA LYS A 42 -7.24 17.52 -4.04
C LYS A 42 -8.23 18.05 -3.00
N ARG A 43 -9.44 18.43 -3.42
CA ARG A 43 -10.53 18.90 -2.53
C ARG A 43 -11.58 17.83 -2.23
N SER A 44 -11.42 16.62 -2.77
CA SER A 44 -12.40 15.55 -2.62
C SER A 44 -12.30 14.86 -1.26
N GLN A 45 -13.41 14.27 -0.81
CA GLN A 45 -13.44 13.42 0.38
C GLN A 45 -12.49 12.23 0.24
N ALA A 46 -12.42 11.62 -0.95
CA ALA A 46 -11.52 10.50 -1.22
C ALA A 46 -10.05 10.85 -0.99
N TYR A 47 -9.61 12.06 -1.37
CA TYR A 47 -8.25 12.52 -1.08
C TYR A 47 -8.01 12.72 0.42
N ALA A 48 -8.96 13.35 1.12
CA ALA A 48 -8.86 13.56 2.57
C ALA A 48 -8.79 12.24 3.33
N ASP A 49 -9.67 11.28 2.99
CA ASP A 49 -9.71 9.95 3.58
C ASP A 49 -8.42 9.17 3.28
N TYR A 50 -7.96 9.19 2.03
CA TYR A 50 -6.75 8.49 1.61
C TYR A 50 -5.52 9.02 2.34
N ILE A 51 -5.30 10.33 2.36
CA ILE A 51 -4.15 10.93 3.06
C ILE A 51 -4.26 10.71 4.58
N GLY A 52 -5.46 10.86 5.15
CA GLY A 52 -5.71 10.57 6.57
C GLY A 52 -5.34 9.13 6.94
N PHE A 53 -5.72 8.16 6.11
CA PHE A 53 -5.36 6.75 6.27
C PHE A 53 -3.83 6.53 6.24
N ILE A 54 -3.13 7.06 5.23
CA ILE A 54 -1.67 6.91 5.13
C ILE A 54 -0.96 7.49 6.35
N LEU A 55 -1.36 8.69 6.80
CA LEU A 55 -0.75 9.36 7.95
C LEU A 55 -1.07 8.66 9.27
N THR A 56 -2.28 8.12 9.43
CA THR A 56 -2.69 7.37 10.61
C THR A 56 -1.84 6.10 10.77
N LEU A 57 -1.68 5.32 9.69
CA LEU A 57 -0.82 4.14 9.70
C LEU A 57 0.65 4.52 9.92
N ASN A 58 1.09 5.65 9.35
CA ASN A 58 2.45 6.14 9.53
C ASN A 58 2.79 6.44 11.00
N GLU A 59 1.90 7.10 11.73
CA GLU A 59 2.10 7.33 13.17
C GLU A 59 1.97 6.01 13.95
N GLY A 60 1.06 5.13 13.54
CA GLY A 60 0.88 3.80 14.13
C GLY A 60 2.17 2.98 14.15
N VAL A 61 2.95 2.97 13.07
CA VAL A 61 4.18 2.16 12.95
C VAL A 61 5.44 2.83 13.50
N LYS A 62 5.34 4.08 13.96
CA LYS A 62 6.49 4.89 14.37
C LYS A 62 7.30 4.22 15.48
N GLY A 63 8.60 4.07 15.25
CA GLY A 63 9.55 3.43 16.17
C GLY A 63 9.29 1.95 16.46
N LYS A 64 8.35 1.30 15.75
CA LYS A 64 8.00 -0.11 15.97
C LYS A 64 8.67 -1.00 14.93
N LYS A 65 9.34 -2.06 15.42
CA LYS A 65 9.94 -3.10 14.57
C LYS A 65 8.85 -4.02 14.03
N LEU A 66 9.09 -4.61 12.86
CA LEU A 66 8.24 -5.66 12.30
C LEU A 66 8.05 -6.86 13.24
N THR A 67 8.97 -7.08 14.17
CA THR A 67 8.95 -8.18 15.13
C THR A 67 8.28 -7.83 16.46
N CYS A 68 7.68 -6.64 16.61
CA CYS A 68 6.94 -6.33 17.84
C CYS A 68 5.64 -7.13 17.88
N ASP A 69 5.11 -7.33 19.09
CA ASP A 69 3.81 -7.98 19.24
C ASP A 69 2.68 -7.04 18.83
N TYR A 70 1.71 -7.56 18.09
CA TYR A 70 0.48 -6.88 17.71
C TYR A 70 -0.65 -7.89 17.50
N PRO A 71 -1.91 -7.51 17.77
CA PRO A 71 -3.03 -8.40 17.54
C PRO A 71 -3.19 -8.68 16.04
N VAL A 72 -3.71 -9.87 15.73
CA VAL A 72 -4.06 -10.25 14.36
C VAL A 72 -5.52 -10.70 14.38
N SER A 73 -6.39 -9.92 13.75
CA SER A 73 -7.81 -10.24 13.63
C SER A 73 -8.08 -11.32 12.57
N GLU A 74 -9.29 -11.87 12.59
CA GLU A 74 -9.78 -12.79 11.56
C GLU A 74 -9.75 -12.14 10.17
N THR A 75 -10.14 -10.86 10.05
CA THR A 75 -10.09 -10.11 8.78
C THR A 75 -8.66 -10.07 8.23
N VAL A 76 -7.66 -9.86 9.09
CA VAL A 76 -6.25 -9.88 8.67
C VAL A 76 -5.83 -11.27 8.18
N GLU A 77 -6.21 -12.35 8.86
CA GLU A 77 -5.89 -13.71 8.38
C GLU A 77 -6.60 -14.05 7.05
N LYS A 78 -7.83 -13.56 6.85
CA LYS A 78 -8.53 -13.65 5.57
C LYS A 78 -7.80 -12.89 4.46
N LEU A 79 -7.29 -11.68 4.74
CA LEU A 79 -6.45 -10.92 3.80
C LEU A 79 -5.15 -11.65 3.45
N MET A 80 -4.53 -12.31 4.44
CA MET A 80 -3.34 -13.13 4.19
C MET A 80 -3.64 -14.34 3.29
N SER A 81 -4.82 -14.95 3.47
CA SER A 81 -5.30 -16.05 2.62
C SER A 81 -5.62 -15.58 1.20
N LEU A 82 -6.21 -14.39 1.06
CA LEU A 82 -6.42 -13.73 -0.23
C LEU A 82 -5.07 -13.52 -0.94
N LEU A 83 -4.10 -12.89 -0.30
CA LEU A 83 -2.77 -12.66 -0.88
C LEU A 83 -2.01 -13.96 -1.16
N GLY A 84 -2.22 -15.00 -0.35
CA GLY A 84 -1.73 -16.35 -0.60
C GLY A 84 -2.32 -16.97 -1.86
N THR A 85 -3.60 -16.73 -2.14
CA THR A 85 -4.25 -17.16 -3.38
C THR A 85 -3.66 -16.47 -4.60
N LEU A 86 -3.47 -15.15 -4.53
CA LEU A 86 -2.82 -14.39 -5.61
C LEU A 86 -1.42 -14.92 -5.91
N ASP A 87 -0.64 -15.22 -4.86
CA ASP A 87 0.71 -15.77 -4.97
C ASP A 87 0.74 -17.17 -5.59
N ARG A 88 -0.18 -18.04 -5.17
CA ARG A 88 -0.35 -19.39 -5.74
C ARG A 88 -0.68 -19.33 -7.23
N TRP A 89 -1.54 -18.40 -7.65
CA TRP A 89 -1.86 -18.25 -9.06
C TRP A 89 -0.65 -17.87 -9.92
N ILE A 90 0.38 -17.23 -9.34
CA ILE A 90 1.64 -16.95 -10.06
C ILE A 90 2.34 -18.27 -10.39
N ASP A 91 2.39 -19.20 -9.43
CA ASP A 91 3.03 -20.51 -9.61
C ASP A 91 2.26 -21.37 -10.63
N GLU A 92 0.93 -21.27 -10.62
CA GLU A 92 0.04 -21.96 -11.58
C GLU A 92 0.01 -21.32 -12.97
N THR A 93 0.65 -20.16 -13.14
CA THR A 93 0.64 -19.41 -14.41
C THR A 93 2.09 -19.08 -14.80
N PRO A 94 2.90 -20.09 -15.16
CA PRO A 94 4.32 -19.88 -15.45
C PRO A 94 4.54 -18.96 -16.67
N PRO A 95 5.67 -18.24 -16.73
CA PRO A 95 6.01 -17.42 -17.88
C PRO A 95 6.07 -18.24 -19.17
N VAL A 96 5.51 -17.69 -20.25
CA VAL A 96 5.55 -18.33 -21.58
C VAL A 96 6.76 -17.87 -22.36
N ASP A 97 7.29 -18.73 -23.22
CA ASP A 97 8.30 -18.31 -24.19
C ASP A 97 7.66 -17.31 -25.18
N GLN A 98 8.36 -16.21 -25.43
CA GLN A 98 7.86 -15.14 -26.27
C GLN A 98 9.01 -14.40 -26.94
N PRO A 99 8.83 -13.93 -28.18
CA PRO A 99 9.85 -13.15 -28.88
C PRO A 99 10.06 -11.76 -28.27
N SER A 100 9.08 -11.23 -27.51
CA SER A 100 9.18 -9.91 -26.88
C SER A 100 10.07 -9.95 -25.64
N ARG A 101 11.03 -9.03 -25.57
CA ARG A 101 11.89 -8.81 -24.39
C ARG A 101 11.19 -8.09 -23.23
N PHE A 102 10.04 -7.47 -23.49
CA PHE A 102 9.24 -6.73 -22.52
C PHE A 102 8.33 -7.67 -21.71
N GLY A 103 7.37 -7.11 -20.98
CA GLY A 103 6.47 -7.86 -20.08
C GLY A 103 5.96 -9.19 -20.65
N ASN A 104 5.98 -10.22 -19.82
CA ASN A 104 5.58 -11.58 -20.18
C ASN A 104 4.06 -11.70 -20.26
N LYS A 105 3.54 -12.21 -21.39
CA LYS A 105 2.10 -12.31 -21.65
C LYS A 105 1.35 -13.21 -20.68
N ALA A 106 2.02 -14.14 -19.99
CA ALA A 106 1.41 -14.96 -18.94
C ALA A 106 0.79 -14.10 -17.80
N TYR A 107 1.28 -12.87 -17.60
CA TYR A 107 0.65 -11.92 -16.67
C TYR A 107 -0.82 -11.68 -17.00
N ARG A 108 -1.21 -11.66 -18.27
CA ARG A 108 -2.60 -11.44 -18.68
C ARG A 108 -3.49 -12.60 -18.27
N THR A 109 -2.97 -13.81 -18.35
CA THR A 109 -3.65 -15.02 -17.88
C THR A 109 -3.82 -14.98 -16.36
N TRP A 110 -2.78 -14.59 -15.62
CA TRP A 110 -2.84 -14.39 -14.17
C TRP A 110 -3.87 -13.30 -13.81
N TYR A 111 -3.82 -12.15 -14.47
CA TYR A 111 -4.73 -11.02 -14.22
C TYR A 111 -6.18 -11.38 -14.55
N SER A 112 -6.41 -12.17 -15.61
CA SER A 112 -7.78 -12.61 -15.95
C SER A 112 -8.39 -13.50 -14.85
N LYS A 113 -7.60 -14.33 -14.16
CA LYS A 113 -8.07 -15.07 -12.97
C LYS A 113 -8.48 -14.09 -11.86
N LEU A 114 -7.65 -13.09 -11.57
CA LEU A 114 -7.99 -12.06 -10.58
C LEU A 114 -9.27 -11.31 -10.96
N GLU A 115 -9.42 -10.91 -12.22
CA GLU A 115 -10.60 -10.17 -12.69
C GLU A 115 -11.90 -10.95 -12.48
N GLN A 116 -11.88 -12.27 -12.69
CA GLN A 116 -13.04 -13.16 -12.49
C GLN A 116 -13.34 -13.43 -11.01
N GLU A 117 -12.31 -13.51 -10.17
CA GLU A 117 -12.42 -13.97 -8.78
C GLU A 117 -12.34 -12.85 -7.73
N ALA A 118 -12.06 -11.59 -8.13
CA ALA A 118 -11.82 -10.49 -7.19
C ALA A 118 -13.01 -10.25 -6.24
N GLU A 119 -14.24 -10.29 -6.75
CA GLU A 119 -15.43 -10.09 -5.91
C GLU A 119 -15.62 -11.24 -4.91
N THR A 120 -15.40 -12.49 -5.34
CA THR A 120 -15.42 -13.67 -4.46
C THR A 120 -14.36 -13.56 -3.36
N LEU A 121 -13.13 -13.19 -3.74
CA LEU A 121 -12.01 -13.03 -2.80
C LEU A 121 -12.31 -11.95 -1.76
N VAL A 122 -12.84 -10.80 -2.18
CA VAL A 122 -13.18 -9.70 -1.27
C VAL A 122 -14.39 -10.05 -0.40
N SER A 123 -15.40 -10.72 -0.94
CA SER A 123 -16.56 -11.19 -0.17
C SER A 123 -16.14 -12.16 0.95
N ALA A 124 -15.12 -12.99 0.71
CA ALA A 124 -14.60 -13.90 1.74
C ALA A 124 -13.83 -13.17 2.87
N VAL A 125 -13.34 -11.96 2.62
CA VAL A 125 -12.68 -11.11 3.62
C VAL A 125 -13.71 -10.34 4.44
N LEU A 126 -14.78 -9.87 3.81
CA LEU A 126 -15.82 -9.08 4.47
C LEU A 126 -16.69 -9.95 5.40
N PRO A 127 -17.13 -9.39 6.55
CA PRO A 127 -18.27 -9.92 7.29
C PRO A 127 -19.51 -10.04 6.40
N GLU A 128 -20.39 -11.00 6.68
CA GLU A 128 -21.56 -11.32 5.84
C GLU A 128 -22.50 -10.10 5.69
N GLU A 129 -22.68 -9.35 6.77
CA GLU A 129 -23.46 -8.12 6.83
C GLU A 129 -22.91 -6.98 5.96
N LEU A 130 -21.63 -7.04 5.58
CA LEU A 130 -20.96 -6.07 4.72
C LEU A 130 -20.79 -6.55 3.27
N GLY A 131 -21.39 -7.68 2.90
CA GLY A 131 -21.24 -8.29 1.56
C GLY A 131 -21.64 -7.36 0.41
N ALA A 132 -22.56 -6.42 0.64
CA ALA A 132 -22.96 -5.43 -0.36
C ALA A 132 -21.83 -4.48 -0.81
N ALA A 133 -20.76 -4.35 -0.02
CA ALA A 133 -19.59 -3.54 -0.35
C ALA A 133 -18.63 -4.23 -1.33
N ALA A 134 -18.73 -5.55 -1.49
CA ALA A 134 -17.74 -6.33 -2.21
C ALA A 134 -17.48 -5.85 -3.65
N PRO A 135 -18.49 -5.51 -4.48
CA PRO A 135 -18.24 -5.06 -5.85
C PRO A 135 -17.44 -3.76 -5.94
N GLU A 136 -17.71 -2.80 -5.04
CA GLU A 136 -16.99 -1.53 -4.96
C GLU A 136 -15.55 -1.74 -4.49
N VAL A 137 -15.36 -2.49 -3.40
CA VAL A 137 -14.05 -2.76 -2.82
C VAL A 137 -13.16 -3.60 -3.74
N ALA A 138 -13.73 -4.57 -4.44
CA ALA A 138 -13.01 -5.43 -5.38
C ALA A 138 -12.42 -4.67 -6.57
N LEU A 139 -12.98 -3.53 -6.98
CA LEU A 139 -12.37 -2.74 -8.04
C LEU A 139 -11.00 -2.20 -7.63
N TYR A 140 -10.84 -1.74 -6.39
CA TYR A 140 -9.55 -1.28 -5.89
C TYR A 140 -8.51 -2.40 -5.85
N LEU A 141 -8.93 -3.64 -5.50
CA LEU A 141 -8.05 -4.80 -5.57
C LEU A 141 -7.61 -5.14 -7.00
N LYS A 142 -8.53 -5.06 -7.98
CA LYS A 142 -8.20 -5.27 -9.40
C LYS A 142 -7.18 -4.25 -9.91
N GLU A 143 -7.34 -2.99 -9.53
CA GLU A 143 -6.42 -1.92 -9.89
C GLU A 143 -5.10 -1.94 -9.10
N ALA A 144 -4.97 -2.77 -8.06
CA ALA A 144 -3.82 -2.78 -7.17
C ALA A 144 -2.60 -3.55 -7.66
N VAL A 145 -2.68 -4.27 -8.79
CA VAL A 145 -1.68 -5.30 -9.15
C VAL A 145 -0.92 -5.05 -10.46
N GLY A 146 -1.18 -3.93 -11.12
CA GLY A 146 -0.58 -3.57 -12.41
C GLY A 146 -1.58 -3.56 -13.56
N ASN A 147 -1.14 -3.16 -14.75
CA ASN A 147 -2.01 -3.08 -15.92
C ASN A 147 -1.84 -4.29 -16.86
N SER A 148 -2.92 -5.03 -17.14
CA SER A 148 -2.88 -6.23 -18.01
C SER A 148 -2.44 -5.94 -19.46
N THR A 149 -2.86 -4.80 -20.02
CA THR A 149 -2.53 -4.44 -21.40
C THR A 149 -1.05 -4.09 -21.54
N ARG A 150 -0.57 -3.17 -20.70
CA ARG A 150 0.81 -2.65 -20.73
C ARG A 150 1.81 -3.57 -20.05
N ILE A 151 1.35 -4.48 -19.18
CA ILE A 151 2.19 -5.37 -18.35
C ILE A 151 3.19 -4.53 -17.54
N ASP A 152 2.67 -3.47 -16.93
CA ASP A 152 3.43 -2.56 -16.08
C ASP A 152 2.83 -2.47 -14.68
N TYR A 153 3.66 -2.02 -13.74
CA TYR A 153 3.28 -1.77 -12.35
C TYR A 153 3.96 -0.48 -11.87
N GLY A 154 3.33 0.28 -10.99
CA GLY A 154 3.92 1.47 -10.39
C GLY A 154 3.10 1.99 -9.23
N THR A 155 3.45 3.19 -8.76
CA THR A 155 2.91 3.79 -7.52
C THR A 155 1.41 4.05 -7.55
N GLY A 156 0.80 4.18 -8.73
CA GLY A 156 -0.66 4.26 -8.86
C GLY A 156 -1.38 2.96 -8.45
N HIS A 157 -0.77 1.80 -8.76
CA HIS A 157 -1.29 0.49 -8.36
C HIS A 157 -1.06 0.22 -6.87
N GLU A 158 0.11 0.63 -6.36
CA GLU A 158 0.38 0.62 -4.91
C GLU A 158 -0.65 1.48 -4.15
N ALA A 159 -0.97 2.67 -4.66
CA ALA A 159 -1.99 3.54 -4.09
C ALA A 159 -3.40 2.91 -4.15
N ALA A 160 -3.73 2.18 -5.20
CA ALA A 160 -4.99 1.43 -5.27
C ALA A 160 -5.06 0.33 -4.20
N PHE A 161 -3.95 -0.34 -3.86
CA PHE A 161 -3.92 -1.29 -2.74
C PHE A 161 -4.13 -0.60 -1.39
N ALA A 162 -3.51 0.57 -1.18
CA ALA A 162 -3.76 1.35 0.03
C ALA A 162 -5.21 1.86 0.09
N ALA A 163 -5.81 2.22 -1.04
CA ALA A 163 -7.23 2.57 -1.13
C ALA A 163 -8.13 1.37 -0.81
N PHE A 164 -7.80 0.17 -1.31
CA PHE A 164 -8.49 -1.08 -0.96
C PHE A 164 -8.52 -1.31 0.56
N LEU A 165 -7.37 -1.17 1.23
CA LEU A 165 -7.29 -1.30 2.70
C LEU A 165 -8.03 -0.17 3.42
N CYS A 166 -8.00 1.05 2.89
CA CYS A 166 -8.75 2.19 3.42
C CYS A 166 -10.27 1.91 3.34
N CYS A 167 -10.77 1.38 2.23
CA CYS A 167 -12.17 0.98 2.08
C CYS A 167 -12.57 -0.06 3.13
N LEU A 168 -11.73 -1.08 3.37
CA LEU A 168 -11.98 -2.08 4.42
C LEU A 168 -12.07 -1.47 5.83
N CYS A 169 -11.28 -0.43 6.11
CA CYS A 169 -11.39 0.32 7.36
C CYS A 169 -12.69 1.14 7.41
N LYS A 170 -13.05 1.80 6.30
CA LYS A 170 -14.26 2.65 6.23
C LYS A 170 -15.56 1.85 6.37
N VAL A 171 -15.61 0.63 5.85
CA VAL A 171 -16.78 -0.24 6.04
C VAL A 171 -16.79 -0.94 7.40
N GLY A 172 -15.70 -0.87 8.16
CA GLY A 172 -15.60 -1.47 9.50
C GLY A 172 -15.11 -2.92 9.55
N ALA A 173 -14.65 -3.47 8.42
CA ALA A 173 -14.08 -4.82 8.38
C ALA A 173 -12.70 -4.87 9.04
N LEU A 174 -11.89 -3.82 8.87
CA LEU A 174 -10.64 -3.58 9.59
C LEU A 174 -10.86 -2.48 10.62
N ARG A 175 -10.24 -2.63 11.80
CA ARG A 175 -10.41 -1.70 12.92
C ARG A 175 -9.09 -1.05 13.33
N VAL A 176 -9.16 -0.15 14.31
CA VAL A 176 -7.99 0.62 14.80
C VAL A 176 -6.91 -0.31 15.37
N GLU A 177 -7.32 -1.40 16.03
CA GLU A 177 -6.46 -2.44 16.54
C GLU A 177 -5.64 -3.16 15.44
N ASP A 178 -6.12 -3.17 14.19
CA ASP A 178 -5.43 -3.82 13.08
C ASP A 178 -4.34 -2.95 12.45
N GLN A 179 -4.20 -1.67 12.82
CA GLN A 179 -3.29 -0.72 12.16
C GLN A 179 -1.85 -1.23 11.98
N LEU A 180 -1.30 -1.91 12.99
CA LEU A 180 0.03 -2.52 12.89
C LEU A 180 0.04 -3.72 11.96
N ALA A 181 -0.98 -4.58 12.06
CA ALA A 181 -1.10 -5.77 11.23
C ALA A 181 -1.31 -5.42 9.75
N ILE A 182 -2.00 -4.32 9.45
CA ILE A 182 -2.19 -3.79 8.09
C ILE A 182 -0.82 -3.53 7.44
N ILE A 183 0.12 -2.88 8.13
CA ILE A 183 1.44 -2.59 7.55
C ILE A 183 2.38 -3.79 7.67
N PHE A 184 2.57 -4.33 8.88
CA PHE A 184 3.63 -5.28 9.17
C PHE A 184 3.34 -6.69 8.65
N LYS A 185 2.06 -7.02 8.41
CA LYS A 185 1.64 -8.33 7.93
C LYS A 185 1.03 -8.26 6.52
N VAL A 186 -0.04 -7.49 6.34
CA VAL A 186 -0.77 -7.45 5.05
C VAL A 186 0.03 -6.73 3.98
N PHE A 187 0.51 -5.51 4.24
CA PHE A 187 1.25 -4.74 3.26
C PHE A 187 2.63 -5.35 2.95
N ASP A 188 3.35 -5.86 3.96
CA ASP A 188 4.58 -6.65 3.73
C ASP A 188 4.34 -7.85 2.82
N ARG A 189 3.25 -8.61 3.06
CA ARG A 189 2.89 -9.75 2.21
C ARG A 189 2.53 -9.30 0.80
N TYR A 190 1.77 -8.22 0.63
CA TYR A 190 1.45 -7.63 -0.67
C TYR A 190 2.71 -7.28 -1.45
N LEU A 191 3.67 -6.59 -0.82
CA LEU A 191 4.95 -6.25 -1.46
C LEU A 191 5.73 -7.49 -1.92
N ARG A 192 5.69 -8.59 -1.16
CA ARG A 192 6.31 -9.86 -1.58
C ARG A 192 5.64 -10.43 -2.83
N VAL A 193 4.31 -10.41 -2.89
CA VAL A 193 3.57 -10.85 -4.09
C VAL A 193 3.89 -9.95 -5.28
N MET A 194 3.89 -8.62 -5.09
CA MET A 194 4.20 -7.68 -6.17
C MET A 194 5.63 -7.85 -6.70
N ARG A 195 6.62 -8.02 -5.82
CA ARG A 195 8.00 -8.33 -6.22
C ARG A 195 8.11 -9.64 -6.99
N LYS A 196 7.28 -10.65 -6.65
CA LYS A 196 7.23 -11.91 -7.40
C LYS A 196 6.60 -11.69 -8.78
N LEU A 197 5.48 -10.96 -8.89
CA LEU A 197 4.88 -10.60 -10.18
C LEU A 197 5.85 -9.85 -11.08
N GLN A 198 6.48 -8.80 -10.55
CA GLN A 198 7.46 -7.97 -11.27
C GLN A 198 8.59 -8.81 -11.85
N LYS A 199 9.15 -9.74 -11.05
CA LYS A 199 10.25 -10.62 -11.49
C LYS A 199 9.78 -11.71 -12.44
N THR A 200 8.73 -12.45 -12.08
CA THR A 200 8.23 -13.60 -12.84
C THR A 200 7.75 -13.17 -14.22
N TYR A 201 6.99 -12.08 -14.30
CA TYR A 201 6.43 -11.60 -15.56
C TYR A 201 7.21 -10.44 -16.18
N ARG A 202 8.38 -10.08 -15.64
CA ARG A 202 9.25 -9.02 -16.17
C ARG A 202 8.46 -7.71 -16.41
N MET A 203 7.65 -7.34 -15.43
CA MET A 203 6.77 -6.17 -15.54
C MET A 203 7.58 -4.90 -15.66
N GLU A 204 7.12 -3.98 -16.50
CA GLU A 204 7.78 -2.70 -16.67
C GLU A 204 7.37 -1.71 -15.58
N PRO A 205 8.25 -0.80 -15.15
CA PRO A 205 7.85 0.29 -14.27
C PRO A 205 6.87 1.24 -14.96
N ALA A 206 5.74 1.54 -14.32
CA ALA A 206 4.76 2.50 -14.78
C ALA A 206 5.11 3.90 -14.28
N GLY A 207 5.32 4.85 -15.19
CA GLY A 207 5.66 6.24 -14.87
C GLY A 207 7.14 6.56 -15.03
N SER A 208 7.66 7.47 -14.19
CA SER A 208 9.05 7.91 -14.23
C SER A 208 10.01 6.79 -13.79
N GLN A 209 11.07 6.56 -14.57
CA GLN A 209 12.05 5.49 -14.34
C GLN A 209 13.44 6.04 -14.02
N GLY A 210 14.24 5.26 -13.29
CA GLY A 210 15.66 5.53 -13.07
C GLY A 210 15.91 6.80 -12.25
N VAL A 211 16.81 7.68 -12.72
CA VAL A 211 17.31 8.85 -11.95
C VAL A 211 16.26 9.90 -11.59
N TRP A 212 15.04 9.78 -12.13
CA TRP A 212 13.93 10.71 -11.89
C TRP A 212 12.87 10.16 -10.93
N GLY A 213 13.02 8.91 -10.47
CA GLY A 213 12.13 8.25 -9.52
C GLY A 213 12.83 7.97 -8.17
N LEU A 214 12.04 7.82 -7.11
CA LEU A 214 12.56 7.34 -5.82
C LEU A 214 12.91 5.85 -5.88
N ASP A 215 12.00 5.08 -6.47
CA ASP A 215 12.08 3.66 -6.77
C ASP A 215 11.22 3.41 -8.01
N ASP A 216 11.52 2.36 -8.77
CA ASP A 216 10.82 2.07 -10.02
C ASP A 216 9.35 1.66 -9.79
N PHE A 217 9.01 1.08 -8.63
CA PHE A 217 7.69 0.48 -8.42
C PHE A 217 6.94 1.02 -7.19
N GLN A 218 7.63 1.27 -6.08
CA GLN A 218 7.00 1.48 -4.77
C GLN A 218 7.30 2.87 -4.18
N PHE A 219 6.42 3.38 -3.31
CA PHE A 219 6.62 4.62 -2.59
C PHE A 219 6.25 4.50 -1.12
N LEU A 220 5.07 3.95 -0.81
CA LEU A 220 4.57 3.79 0.56
C LEU A 220 5.48 3.04 1.54
N PRO A 221 6.23 1.98 1.17
CA PRO A 221 7.12 1.31 2.12
C PRO A 221 8.28 2.21 2.58
N PHE A 222 8.67 3.21 1.78
CA PHE A 222 9.67 4.18 2.22
C PHE A 222 9.10 5.14 3.26
N ILE A 223 7.84 5.56 3.11
CA ILE A 223 7.15 6.39 4.11
C ILE A 223 7.09 5.62 5.43
N TRP A 224 6.39 4.48 5.44
CA TRP A 224 6.14 3.72 6.67
C TRP A 224 7.43 3.13 7.24
N GLY A 225 8.33 2.63 6.39
CA GLY A 225 9.63 2.12 6.81
C GLY A 225 10.51 3.20 7.45
N SER A 226 10.50 4.43 6.93
CA SER A 226 11.22 5.54 7.58
C SER A 226 10.63 5.90 8.94
N SER A 227 9.31 5.81 9.12
CA SER A 227 8.65 6.03 10.41
C SER A 227 9.03 4.98 11.46
N GLN A 228 9.14 3.70 11.06
CA GLN A 228 9.64 2.63 11.94
C GLN A 228 11.06 2.92 12.47
N LEU A 229 11.84 3.68 11.73
CA LEU A 229 13.22 4.03 12.05
C LEU A 229 13.32 5.30 12.89
N ILE A 230 12.22 5.94 13.29
CA ILE A 230 12.24 7.07 14.22
C ILE A 230 12.40 6.51 15.66
N ASP A 231 13.39 7.00 16.40
CA ASP A 231 13.58 6.67 17.82
C ASP A 231 12.71 7.53 18.74
N GLU A 232 12.68 7.20 20.03
CA GLU A 232 11.90 7.90 21.06
C GLU A 232 12.21 9.41 21.16
N ASN A 233 13.38 9.84 20.70
CA ASN A 233 13.81 11.24 20.68
C ASN A 233 13.48 11.96 19.37
N GLY A 234 12.77 11.31 18.43
CA GLY A 234 12.48 11.87 17.11
C GLY A 234 13.67 11.83 16.15
N THR A 235 14.73 11.09 16.47
CA THR A 235 15.94 10.94 15.64
C THR A 235 15.90 9.65 14.84
N VAL A 236 16.60 9.60 13.70
CA VAL A 236 16.77 8.34 12.97
C VAL A 236 17.55 7.35 13.82
N CYS A 237 16.99 6.16 13.99
CA CYS A 237 17.48 5.06 14.80
C CYS A 237 18.96 4.80 14.51
N ARG A 238 19.76 4.74 15.57
CA ARG A 238 21.23 4.63 15.51
C ARG A 238 21.71 3.43 14.70
N ALA A 239 20.88 2.40 14.52
CA ALA A 239 21.17 1.23 13.72
C ALA A 239 21.48 1.53 12.23
N LEU A 240 21.01 2.67 11.70
CA LEU A 240 21.29 3.08 10.31
C LEU A 240 22.53 3.95 10.16
N LYS A 241 23.12 4.45 11.25
CA LYS A 241 24.31 5.31 11.18
C LYS A 241 25.46 4.67 10.38
N PRO A 242 25.79 3.38 10.53
CA PRO A 242 26.87 2.77 9.75
C PRO A 242 26.59 2.76 8.24
N ALA A 243 25.35 2.47 7.83
CA ALA A 243 24.96 2.45 6.42
C ALA A 243 24.96 3.86 5.81
N LEU A 244 24.43 4.85 6.54
CA LEU A 244 24.43 6.25 6.13
C LEU A 244 25.84 6.83 6.04
N GLU A 245 26.74 6.47 6.97
CA GLU A 245 28.14 6.87 6.93
C GLU A 245 28.90 6.23 5.75
N HIS A 246 28.63 4.96 5.45
CA HIS A 246 29.21 4.29 4.29
C HIS A 246 28.77 4.97 2.98
N GLN A 247 27.47 5.26 2.84
CA GLN A 247 26.94 5.95 1.66
C GLN A 247 27.48 7.38 1.53
N ARG A 248 27.62 8.12 2.64
CA ARG A 248 28.25 9.44 2.68
C ARG A 248 29.72 9.38 2.22
N ARG A 249 30.49 8.37 2.64
CA ARG A 249 31.87 8.17 2.19
C ARG A 249 31.94 7.88 0.70
N SER A 250 31.07 7.02 0.19
CA SER A 250 31.01 6.69 -1.25
C SER A 250 30.67 7.90 -2.13
N LEU A 251 29.74 8.76 -1.70
CA LEU A 251 29.42 10.00 -2.41
C LEU A 251 30.56 11.03 -2.35
N LEU A 252 31.26 11.14 -1.20
CA LEU A 252 32.42 12.01 -1.07
C LEU A 252 33.57 11.58 -1.99
N VAL A 253 33.80 10.26 -2.13
CA VAL A 253 34.81 9.71 -3.05
C VAL A 253 34.45 10.01 -4.52
N GLN A 254 33.17 9.97 -4.89
CA GLN A 254 32.70 10.31 -6.24
C GLN A 254 32.76 11.82 -6.55
N SER A 255 32.73 12.67 -5.52
CA SER A 255 32.84 14.13 -5.66
C SER A 255 34.28 14.67 -5.72
N GLN A 256 35.30 13.82 -5.53
CA GLN A 256 36.69 14.25 -5.64
C GLN A 256 37.05 14.48 -7.12
N PRO A 257 37.58 15.66 -7.50
CA PRO A 257 38.02 15.91 -8.87
C PRO A 257 39.13 14.92 -9.24
N ARG A 258 38.96 14.21 -10.37
CA ARG A 258 40.01 13.32 -10.87
C ARG A 258 41.28 14.16 -11.10
N PRO A 259 42.46 13.72 -10.65
CA PRO A 259 43.69 14.44 -10.93
C PRO A 259 43.86 14.53 -12.45
N TYR A 260 44.00 15.77 -12.96
CA TYR A 260 44.41 16.01 -14.34
C TYR A 260 45.78 15.38 -14.54
N THR A 261 45.84 14.26 -15.25
CA THR A 261 47.10 13.73 -15.75
C THR A 261 47.58 14.66 -16.85
N ASN A 262 48.55 15.52 -16.52
CA ASN A 262 49.37 16.19 -17.52
C ASN A 262 50.13 15.12 -18.30
N VAL A 263 49.66 14.83 -19.51
CA VAL A 263 50.44 14.10 -20.50
C VAL A 263 51.43 15.11 -21.08
N GLN A 264 52.62 15.16 -20.51
CA GLN A 264 53.81 15.70 -21.18
C GLN A 264 54.63 14.50 -21.69
N GLY A 265 54.87 14.50 -23.00
CA GLY A 265 55.66 13.49 -23.72
C GLY A 265 55.18 13.33 -25.14
#